data_AF-A0AB74IKA8-F1
#
_entry.id   AF-A0AB74IKA8-F1
#
_cell.length_a   1.000
_cell.length_b   1.000
_cell.length_c   1.000
_cell.angle_alpha   90.00
_cell.angle_beta   90.00
_cell.angle_gamma   90.00
#
_symmetry.space_group_name_H-M   'P 1'
#
loop_
_entity.id
_entity.type
_entity.pdbx_description
1 polymer ?
#
loop_
_entity_poly.entity_id
_entity_poly.type
_entity_poly.pdbx_seq_one_letter_code
_entity_poly.pdbx_strand_id
1 'polypeptide(L)'
;MDEPQIRLSRLLFADGNPVTSPMIGSGIDGFIIRTGPRTVMKIPKLRAEILSDGSLKPEKENEWLIGSLEAEKAVYQRLAGVQGLANCLRVSSNGIELDYYQNGSLEDYMRVNDPPVWEQRLHWIMQLVDFVAACHEKRVLWFDIALRNLLLADDWTIRAIDFANSTALPLETDLATTDWDGYTQKLEVLHVTNVMYSISHWEKFQVNCVYTHEWPPADSFPSTQHLDLGPIITKAWNHHYQTIAELRRAISSQ
;
A
#
# COMPACT_ATOMS: atom_id res chain seq x y z
N MET A 1 -9.74 -16.07 -41.80
CA MET A 1 -9.57 -14.79 -41.09
C MET A 1 -10.59 -14.86 -39.97
N ASP A 2 -10.18 -15.36 -38.81
CA ASP A 2 -11.09 -15.50 -37.69
C ASP A 2 -11.33 -14.12 -37.08
N GLU A 3 -12.59 -13.71 -37.03
CA GLU A 3 -13.00 -12.53 -36.27
C GLU A 3 -12.60 -12.71 -34.81
N PRO A 4 -12.08 -11.67 -34.14
CA PRO A 4 -11.77 -11.76 -32.73
C PRO A 4 -13.06 -12.00 -31.96
N GLN A 5 -13.21 -13.20 -31.41
CA GLN A 5 -14.32 -13.59 -30.56
C GLN A 5 -14.37 -12.61 -29.37
N ILE A 6 -15.40 -11.77 -29.33
CA ILE A 6 -15.62 -10.82 -28.23
C ILE A 6 -15.86 -11.65 -26.97
N ARG A 7 -14.81 -11.85 -26.15
CA ARG A 7 -14.94 -12.45 -24.83
C ARG A 7 -15.63 -11.43 -23.92
N LEU A 8 -16.95 -11.53 -23.79
CA LEU A 8 -17.69 -10.88 -22.71
C LEU A 8 -17.20 -11.49 -21.39
N SER A 9 -16.38 -10.74 -20.64
CA SER A 9 -15.95 -11.11 -19.30
C SER A 9 -16.87 -10.43 -18.27
N ARG A 10 -17.37 -11.20 -17.30
CA ARG A 10 -18.07 -10.66 -16.12
C ARG A 10 -17.24 -10.91 -14.89
N LEU A 11 -17.16 -9.91 -14.01
CA LEU A 11 -16.54 -10.05 -12.70
C LEU A 11 -17.44 -10.92 -11.81
N LEU A 12 -16.82 -11.84 -11.08
CA LEU A 12 -17.48 -12.72 -10.12
C LEU A 12 -16.91 -12.49 -8.72
N PHE A 13 -17.76 -12.63 -7.70
CA PHE A 13 -17.34 -12.83 -6.33
C PHE A 13 -16.71 -14.21 -6.15
N ALA A 14 -16.00 -14.42 -5.03
CA ALA A 14 -15.39 -15.72 -4.72
C ALA A 14 -16.42 -16.85 -4.56
N ASP A 15 -17.66 -16.51 -4.18
CA ASP A 15 -18.79 -17.43 -4.15
C ASP A 15 -19.41 -17.76 -5.53
N GLY A 16 -18.88 -17.17 -6.61
CA GLY A 16 -19.33 -17.39 -7.99
C GLY A 16 -20.47 -16.48 -8.46
N ASN A 17 -21.04 -15.63 -7.60
CA ASN A 17 -22.08 -14.70 -8.00
C ASN A 17 -21.51 -13.53 -8.83
N PRO A 18 -22.26 -13.00 -9.83
CA PRO A 18 -21.81 -11.87 -10.62
C PRO A 18 -21.73 -10.59 -9.79
N VAL A 19 -20.66 -9.82 -9.99
CA VAL A 19 -20.52 -8.49 -9.42
C VAL A 19 -21.35 -7.50 -10.24
N THR A 20 -22.31 -6.85 -9.60
CA THR A 20 -23.15 -5.79 -10.21
C THR A 20 -22.70 -4.38 -9.84
N SER A 21 -21.79 -4.27 -8.87
CA SER A 21 -21.22 -3.01 -8.39
C SER A 21 -20.25 -2.39 -9.40
N PRO A 22 -20.18 -1.05 -9.50
CA PRO A 22 -19.21 -0.42 -10.38
C PRO A 22 -17.80 -0.65 -9.87
N MET A 23 -16.92 -1.08 -10.79
CA MET A 23 -15.48 -1.16 -10.55
C MET A 23 -14.89 0.25 -10.60
N ILE A 24 -14.15 0.62 -9.56
CA ILE A 24 -13.51 1.94 -9.43
C ILE A 24 -11.98 1.86 -9.42
N GLY A 25 -11.43 0.64 -9.37
CA GLY A 25 -9.99 0.40 -9.45
C GLY A 25 -9.67 -1.02 -9.89
N SER A 26 -8.52 -1.21 -10.53
CA SER A 26 -7.96 -2.52 -10.88
C SER A 26 -6.47 -2.50 -10.57
N GLY A 27 -6.05 -3.37 -9.66
CA GLY A 27 -4.66 -3.69 -9.39
C GLY A 27 -4.19 -4.92 -10.13
N ILE A 28 -3.02 -5.41 -9.71
CA ILE A 28 -2.43 -6.67 -10.20
C ILE A 28 -3.22 -7.87 -9.66
N ASP A 29 -3.53 -7.83 -8.36
CA ASP A 29 -4.08 -8.94 -7.57
C ASP A 29 -5.60 -8.85 -7.36
N GLY A 30 -6.19 -7.68 -7.53
CA GLY A 30 -7.60 -7.47 -7.25
C GLY A 30 -8.28 -6.33 -8.00
N PHE A 31 -9.60 -6.31 -7.87
CA PHE A 31 -10.45 -5.21 -8.28
C PHE A 31 -11.01 -4.50 -7.06
N ILE A 32 -11.19 -3.19 -7.18
CA ILE A 32 -11.89 -2.38 -6.18
C ILE A 32 -13.28 -2.07 -6.74
N ILE A 33 -14.30 -2.52 -6.02
CA ILE A 33 -15.71 -2.31 -6.39
C ILE A 33 -16.39 -1.45 -5.34
N ARG A 34 -17.33 -0.59 -5.76
CA ARG A 34 -18.11 0.23 -4.83
C ARG A 34 -19.32 -0.58 -4.32
N THR A 35 -19.30 -0.96 -3.04
CA THR A 35 -20.39 -1.75 -2.43
C THR A 35 -21.50 -0.87 -1.83
N GLY A 36 -21.25 0.43 -1.67
CA GLY A 36 -22.21 1.39 -1.16
C GLY A 36 -21.75 2.85 -1.33
N PRO A 37 -22.52 3.82 -0.81
CA PRO A 37 -22.18 5.24 -0.96
C PRO A 37 -20.81 5.60 -0.35
N ARG A 38 -20.45 4.95 0.76
CA ARG A 38 -19.23 5.18 1.53
C ARG A 38 -18.39 3.92 1.74
N THR A 39 -18.62 2.87 0.95
CA THR A 39 -17.94 1.59 1.14
C THR A 39 -17.42 1.05 -0.18
N VAL A 40 -16.24 0.43 -0.10
CA VAL A 40 -15.59 -0.26 -1.21
C VAL A 40 -15.16 -1.65 -0.76
N MET A 41 -15.05 -2.58 -1.71
CA MET A 41 -14.52 -3.90 -1.45
C MET A 41 -13.40 -4.21 -2.44
N LYS A 42 -12.26 -4.65 -1.92
CA LYS A 42 -11.22 -5.31 -2.71
C LYS A 42 -11.61 -6.78 -2.87
N ILE A 43 -11.73 -7.22 -4.12
CA ILE A 43 -12.03 -8.62 -4.50
C ILE A 43 -10.88 -9.18 -5.34
N PRO A 44 -10.60 -10.48 -5.29
CA PRO A 44 -9.49 -11.07 -6.05
C PRO A 44 -9.81 -11.11 -7.55
N LYS A 45 -8.78 -10.98 -8.39
CA LYS A 45 -8.91 -10.96 -9.86
C LYS A 45 -9.02 -12.36 -10.47
N LEU A 46 -10.04 -13.12 -10.06
CA LEU A 46 -10.22 -14.51 -10.47
C LEU A 46 -10.66 -14.63 -11.94
N ARG A 47 -10.13 -15.63 -12.64
CA ARG A 47 -10.41 -15.93 -14.05
C ARG A 47 -10.83 -17.39 -14.23
N ALA A 48 -11.64 -17.66 -15.25
CA ALA A 48 -12.04 -19.00 -15.61
C ALA A 48 -12.17 -19.16 -17.13
N GLU A 49 -11.80 -20.34 -17.63
CA GLU A 49 -12.08 -20.79 -18.99
C GLU A 49 -13.51 -21.34 -19.05
N ILE A 50 -14.25 -20.96 -20.10
CA ILE A 50 -15.56 -21.55 -20.40
C ILE A 50 -15.30 -22.78 -21.29
N LEU A 51 -15.62 -23.96 -20.77
CA LEU A 51 -15.47 -25.22 -21.50
C LEU A 51 -16.59 -25.41 -22.54
N SER A 52 -16.42 -26.37 -23.45
CA SER A 52 -17.38 -26.67 -24.51
C SER A 52 -18.75 -27.10 -24.01
N ASP A 53 -18.83 -27.62 -22.78
CA ASP A 53 -20.08 -27.99 -22.10
C ASP A 53 -20.72 -26.81 -21.31
N GLY A 54 -20.13 -25.62 -21.38
CA GLY A 54 -20.57 -24.42 -20.67
C GLY A 54 -20.12 -24.35 -19.21
N SER A 55 -19.41 -25.36 -18.69
CA SER A 55 -18.84 -25.32 -17.35
C SER A 55 -17.66 -24.35 -17.26
N LEU A 56 -17.40 -23.85 -16.05
CA LEU A 56 -16.29 -22.94 -15.77
C LEU A 56 -15.14 -23.72 -15.16
N LYS A 57 -13.95 -23.60 -15.75
CA LYS A 57 -12.70 -24.14 -15.23
C LYS A 57 -11.83 -22.97 -14.70
N PRO A 58 -11.60 -22.86 -13.39
CA PRO A 58 -10.73 -21.83 -12.83
C PRO A 58 -9.31 -21.87 -13.41
N GLU A 59 -8.72 -20.71 -13.66
CA GLU A 59 -7.30 -20.59 -14.02
C GLU A 59 -6.41 -20.91 -12.80
N LYS A 60 -5.23 -21.48 -13.04
CA LYS A 60 -4.32 -21.93 -11.96
C LYS A 60 -3.82 -20.77 -11.11
N GLU A 61 -3.66 -19.61 -11.73
CA GLU A 61 -3.23 -18.34 -11.12
C GLU A 61 -4.19 -17.87 -10.02
N ASN A 62 -5.45 -18.33 -10.03
CA ASN A 62 -6.43 -18.02 -9.00
C ASN A 62 -5.99 -18.49 -7.61
N GLU A 63 -5.28 -19.62 -7.49
CA GLU A 63 -4.81 -20.13 -6.21
C GLU A 63 -3.86 -19.14 -5.52
N TRP A 64 -2.96 -18.53 -6.30
CA TRP A 64 -2.04 -17.51 -5.81
C TRP A 64 -2.78 -16.23 -5.40
N LEU A 65 -3.75 -15.78 -6.22
CA LEU A 65 -4.55 -14.58 -5.92
C LEU A 65 -5.39 -14.74 -4.65
N ILE A 66 -5.95 -15.94 -4.43
CA ILE A 66 -6.68 -16.26 -3.20
C ILE A 66 -5.71 -16.26 -2.01
N GLY A 67 -4.55 -16.91 -2.13
CA GLY A 67 -3.53 -16.92 -1.07
C GLY A 67 -3.04 -15.51 -0.70
N SER A 68 -2.79 -14.65 -1.69
CA SER A 68 -2.41 -13.25 -1.48
C SER A 68 -3.49 -12.46 -0.74
N LEU A 69 -4.76 -12.63 -1.12
CA LEU A 69 -5.88 -11.99 -0.42
C LEU A 69 -6.01 -12.49 1.03
N GLU A 70 -5.81 -13.78 1.31
CA GLU A 70 -5.85 -14.31 2.68
C GLU A 70 -4.69 -13.77 3.53
N ALA A 71 -3.49 -13.62 2.97
CA ALA A 71 -2.38 -12.96 3.64
C ALA A 71 -2.71 -11.48 3.96
N GLU A 72 -3.29 -10.76 3.01
CA GLU A 72 -3.71 -9.37 3.20
C GLU A 72 -4.78 -9.24 4.30
N LYS A 73 -5.77 -10.14 4.31
CA LYS A 73 -6.79 -10.21 5.36
C LYS A 73 -6.18 -10.39 6.75
N ALA A 74 -5.17 -11.26 6.86
CA ALA A 74 -4.45 -11.47 8.12
C ALA A 74 -3.74 -10.20 8.60
N VAL A 75 -3.20 -9.39 7.67
CA VAL A 75 -2.60 -8.08 8.00
C VAL A 75 -3.65 -7.10 8.51
N TYR A 76 -4.80 -6.95 7.83
CA TYR A 76 -5.89 -6.08 8.32
C TYR A 76 -6.39 -6.50 9.71
N GLN A 77 -6.52 -7.80 9.95
CA GLN A 77 -6.90 -8.34 11.26
C GLN A 77 -5.84 -8.05 12.33
N ARG A 78 -4.55 -8.20 11.99
CA ARG A 78 -3.41 -7.94 12.89
C ARG A 78 -3.30 -6.47 13.28
N LEU A 79 -3.60 -5.57 12.35
CA LEU A 79 -3.53 -4.12 12.51
C LEU A 79 -4.85 -3.49 12.96
N ALA A 80 -5.88 -4.28 13.28
CA ALA A 80 -7.17 -3.76 13.71
C ALA A 80 -7.01 -2.78 14.89
N GLY A 81 -7.53 -1.57 14.73
CA GLY A 81 -7.46 -0.49 15.73
C GLY A 81 -6.17 0.34 15.70
N VAL A 82 -5.20 0.04 14.83
CA VAL A 82 -4.01 0.88 14.64
C VAL A 82 -4.41 2.16 13.92
N GLN A 83 -4.08 3.32 14.53
CA GLN A 83 -4.32 4.62 13.92
C GLN A 83 -3.54 4.75 12.61
N GLY A 84 -4.21 5.25 11.57
CA GLY A 84 -3.61 5.37 10.23
C GLY A 84 -3.91 4.19 9.31
N LEU A 85 -4.46 3.07 9.80
CA LEU A 85 -5.03 2.03 8.93
C LEU A 85 -6.36 2.51 8.33
N ALA A 86 -6.62 2.20 7.06
CA ALA A 86 -7.96 2.34 6.51
C ALA A 86 -8.99 1.54 7.32
N ASN A 87 -10.16 2.13 7.56
CA ASN A 87 -11.18 1.51 8.39
C ASN A 87 -11.73 0.27 7.69
N CYS A 88 -11.36 -0.90 8.22
CA CYS A 88 -11.82 -2.18 7.71
C CYS A 88 -13.16 -2.56 8.36
N LEU A 89 -14.22 -2.45 7.58
CA LEU A 89 -15.59 -2.72 8.00
C LEU A 89 -15.84 -4.23 8.13
N ARG A 90 -15.29 -5.01 7.18
CA ARG A 90 -15.51 -6.46 7.12
C ARG A 90 -14.44 -7.18 6.31
N VAL A 91 -14.00 -8.31 6.85
CA VAL A 91 -13.25 -9.34 6.11
C VAL A 91 -14.20 -10.50 5.83
N SER A 92 -14.29 -10.92 4.57
CA SER A 92 -15.18 -12.01 4.13
C SER A 92 -14.49 -12.93 3.12
N SER A 93 -15.12 -14.06 2.76
CA SER A 93 -14.63 -14.91 1.66
C SER A 93 -14.47 -14.15 0.35
N ASN A 94 -15.35 -13.17 0.10
CA ASN A 94 -15.38 -12.41 -1.15
C ASN A 94 -14.31 -11.32 -1.24
N GLY A 95 -13.80 -10.84 -0.10
CA GLY A 95 -12.91 -9.68 -0.12
C GLY A 95 -12.76 -8.97 1.22
N ILE A 96 -12.08 -7.82 1.14
CA ILE A 96 -11.86 -6.88 2.25
C ILE A 96 -12.69 -5.63 1.96
N GLU A 97 -13.63 -5.31 2.85
CA GLU A 97 -14.52 -4.16 2.75
C GLU A 97 -14.01 -3.02 3.63
N LEU A 98 -13.80 -1.86 3.02
CA LEU A 98 -13.23 -0.66 3.64
C LEU A 98 -14.19 0.54 3.48
N ASP A 99 -13.99 1.56 4.30
CA ASP A 99 -14.52 2.88 4.01
C ASP A 99 -14.00 3.42 2.66
N TYR A 100 -14.86 4.16 1.96
CA TYR A 100 -14.51 4.89 0.76
C TYR A 100 -14.00 6.29 1.11
N TYR A 101 -12.78 6.61 0.68
CA TYR A 101 -12.13 7.89 0.91
C TYR A 101 -12.26 8.78 -0.33
N GLN A 102 -13.15 9.76 -0.26
CA GLN A 102 -13.53 10.59 -1.42
C GLN A 102 -12.42 11.52 -1.92
N ASN A 103 -11.47 11.89 -1.06
CA ASN A 103 -10.33 12.74 -1.43
C ASN A 103 -9.24 11.97 -2.20
N GLY A 104 -9.42 10.66 -2.39
CA GLY A 104 -8.47 9.81 -3.11
C GLY A 104 -7.18 9.57 -2.33
N SER A 105 -6.15 9.12 -3.06
CA SER A 105 -4.80 8.97 -2.50
C SER A 105 -4.08 10.31 -2.39
N LEU A 106 -3.01 10.38 -1.59
CA LEU A 106 -2.11 11.52 -1.59
C LEU A 106 -1.51 11.76 -2.99
N GLU A 107 -1.28 10.69 -3.77
CA GLU A 107 -0.82 10.83 -5.16
C GLU A 107 -1.85 11.55 -6.03
N ASP A 108 -3.14 11.22 -5.88
CA ASP A 108 -4.22 11.89 -6.61
C ASP A 108 -4.42 13.32 -6.14
N TYR A 109 -4.36 13.55 -4.82
CA TYR A 109 -4.50 14.86 -4.22
C TYR A 109 -3.38 15.81 -4.68
N MET A 110 -2.12 15.37 -4.64
CA MET A 110 -0.97 16.16 -5.08
C MET A 110 -1.03 16.53 -6.57
N ARG A 111 -1.62 15.66 -7.41
CA ARG A 111 -1.69 15.88 -8.86
C ARG A 111 -2.53 17.09 -9.27
N VAL A 112 -3.54 17.45 -8.46
CA VAL A 112 -4.55 18.44 -8.82
C VAL A 112 -4.65 19.61 -7.84
N ASN A 113 -3.88 19.60 -6.75
CA ASN A 113 -3.89 20.65 -5.73
C ASN A 113 -2.49 21.24 -5.53
N ASP A 114 -2.46 22.52 -5.19
CA ASP A 114 -1.25 23.20 -4.69
C ASP A 114 -0.81 22.59 -3.33
N PRO A 115 0.48 22.72 -2.96
CA PRO A 115 0.97 22.24 -1.69
C PRO A 115 0.23 22.92 -0.54
N PRO A 116 -0.30 22.16 0.44
CA PRO A 116 -0.79 22.75 1.67
C PRO A 116 0.37 23.32 2.48
N VAL A 117 0.03 24.09 3.51
CA VAL A 117 0.99 24.64 4.46
C VAL A 117 1.89 23.54 5.05
N TRP A 118 3.12 23.90 5.38
CA TRP A 118 4.14 22.93 5.80
C TRP A 118 3.70 22.09 6.99
N GLU A 119 2.94 22.65 7.93
CA GLU A 119 2.44 21.96 9.11
C GLU A 119 1.57 20.75 8.75
N GLN A 120 0.72 20.88 7.73
CA GLN A 120 -0.13 19.78 7.25
C GLN A 120 0.71 18.69 6.56
N ARG A 121 1.72 19.10 5.79
CA ARG A 121 2.64 18.19 5.10
C ARG A 121 3.49 17.40 6.10
N LEU A 122 4.02 18.09 7.12
CA LEU A 122 4.72 17.49 8.24
C LEU A 122 3.82 16.56 9.04
N HIS A 123 2.54 16.92 9.23
CA HIS A 123 1.56 16.06 9.89
C HIS A 123 1.37 14.73 9.15
N TRP A 124 1.22 14.74 7.82
CA TRP A 124 1.14 13.51 7.02
C TRP A 124 2.42 12.68 7.09
N ILE A 125 3.59 13.32 7.07
CA ILE A 125 4.88 12.64 7.21
C ILE A 125 4.98 11.93 8.57
N MET A 126 4.62 12.62 9.66
CA MET A 126 4.62 12.03 11.00
C MET A 126 3.64 10.87 11.11
N GLN A 127 2.42 11.01 10.56
CA GLN A 127 1.44 9.93 10.54
C GLN A 127 1.95 8.68 9.79
N LEU A 128 2.66 8.86 8.67
CA LEU A 128 3.25 7.74 7.93
C LEU A 128 4.28 7.01 8.78
N VAL A 129 5.22 7.75 9.36
CA VAL A 129 6.30 7.19 10.18
C VAL A 129 5.74 6.49 11.43
N ASP A 130 4.77 7.11 12.09
CA ASP A 130 4.10 6.54 13.26
C ASP A 130 3.30 5.28 12.89
N PHE A 131 2.62 5.27 11.73
CA PHE A 131 1.89 4.09 11.26
C PHE A 131 2.82 2.91 10.98
N VAL A 132 3.93 3.13 10.27
CA VAL A 132 4.91 2.06 9.98
C VAL A 132 5.53 1.54 11.29
N ALA A 133 5.84 2.42 12.25
CA ALA A 133 6.30 2.00 13.56
C ALA A 133 5.24 1.13 14.29
N ALA A 134 3.96 1.50 14.22
CA ALA A 134 2.88 0.72 14.81
C ALA A 134 2.68 -0.65 14.12
N CYS A 135 2.91 -0.73 12.80
CA CYS A 135 2.96 -2.02 12.08
C CYS A 135 4.03 -2.94 12.69
N HIS A 136 5.22 -2.40 12.99
CA HIS A 136 6.31 -3.17 13.58
C HIS A 136 5.98 -3.67 15.00
N GLU A 137 5.32 -2.85 15.81
CA GLU A 137 4.80 -3.27 17.12
C GLU A 137 3.85 -4.46 17.01
N LYS A 138 3.11 -4.57 15.90
CA LYS A 138 2.20 -5.68 15.58
C LYS A 138 2.83 -6.81 14.76
N ARG A 139 4.14 -6.78 14.54
CA ARG A 139 4.91 -7.74 13.73
C ARG A 139 4.41 -7.83 12.28
N VAL A 140 4.13 -6.67 11.70
CA VAL A 140 3.83 -6.52 10.27
C VAL A 140 4.94 -5.72 9.64
N LEU A 141 5.44 -6.19 8.49
CA LEU A 141 6.25 -5.38 7.59
C LEU A 141 5.39 -4.92 6.41
N TRP A 142 5.42 -3.63 6.09
CA TRP A 142 4.61 -3.04 5.01
C TRP A 142 5.49 -2.78 3.78
N PHE A 143 5.34 -3.62 2.75
CA PHE A 143 6.28 -3.61 1.63
C PHE A 143 5.97 -2.59 0.54
N ASP A 144 4.71 -2.21 0.34
CA ASP A 144 4.31 -1.29 -0.73
C ASP A 144 4.01 0.12 -0.22
N ILE A 145 5.00 0.75 0.40
CA ILE A 145 4.90 2.12 0.93
C ILE A 145 5.02 3.11 -0.24
N ALA A 146 3.89 3.68 -0.65
CA ALA A 146 3.81 4.65 -1.73
C ALA A 146 2.64 5.62 -1.55
N LEU A 147 2.71 6.80 -2.17
CA LEU A 147 1.65 7.83 -2.11
C LEU A 147 0.27 7.31 -2.53
N ARG A 148 0.21 6.44 -3.55
CA ARG A 148 -1.03 5.81 -4.02
C ARG A 148 -1.73 4.95 -2.96
N ASN A 149 -0.98 4.45 -1.98
CA ASN A 149 -1.46 3.58 -0.90
C ASN A 149 -1.77 4.36 0.39
N LEU A 150 -1.72 5.70 0.34
CA LEU A 150 -2.07 6.59 1.43
C LEU A 150 -3.30 7.41 1.04
N LEU A 151 -4.49 6.96 1.47
CA LEU A 151 -5.74 7.66 1.22
C LEU A 151 -5.90 8.85 2.17
N LEU A 152 -6.61 9.89 1.72
CA LEU A 152 -6.88 11.08 2.53
C LEU A 152 -8.32 11.05 3.05
N ALA A 153 -8.47 11.04 4.37
CA ALA A 153 -9.77 11.09 5.03
C ALA A 153 -10.34 12.52 5.09
N ASP A 154 -11.64 12.62 5.42
CA ASP A 154 -12.35 13.92 5.52
C ASP A 154 -11.79 14.83 6.63
N ASP A 155 -11.10 14.26 7.61
CA ASP A 155 -10.41 14.95 8.70
C ASP A 155 -8.96 15.33 8.36
N TRP A 156 -8.57 15.23 7.09
CA TRP A 156 -7.23 15.54 6.57
C TRP A 156 -6.11 14.65 7.14
N THR A 157 -6.44 13.45 7.61
CA THR A 157 -5.47 12.45 8.06
C THR A 157 -5.30 11.32 7.04
N ILE A 158 -4.13 10.69 7.03
CA ILE A 158 -3.84 9.60 6.09
C ILE A 158 -4.43 8.26 6.54
N ARG A 159 -4.75 7.40 5.57
CA ARG A 159 -5.25 6.04 5.75
C ARG A 159 -4.52 5.10 4.81
N ALA A 160 -3.65 4.27 5.38
CA ALA A 160 -2.90 3.25 4.67
C ALA A 160 -3.83 2.14 4.17
N ILE A 161 -3.65 1.78 2.91
CA ILE A 161 -4.30 0.66 2.24
C ILE A 161 -3.24 -0.23 1.58
N ASP A 162 -3.74 -1.29 0.94
CA ASP A 162 -2.99 -2.23 0.10
C ASP A 162 -1.84 -2.94 0.81
N PHE A 163 -2.16 -4.10 1.39
CA PHE A 163 -1.22 -4.95 2.10
C PHE A 163 -0.98 -6.27 1.36
N ALA A 164 -1.28 -6.33 0.06
CA ALA A 164 -1.16 -7.54 -0.77
C ALA A 164 0.23 -8.16 -0.76
N ASN A 165 1.25 -7.30 -0.74
CA ASN A 165 2.65 -7.72 -0.66
C ASN A 165 3.14 -7.81 0.79
N SER A 166 2.37 -7.36 1.77
CA SER A 166 2.81 -7.31 3.17
C SER A 166 2.60 -8.64 3.88
N THR A 167 3.28 -8.81 5.02
CA THR A 167 3.19 -10.06 5.78
C THR A 167 3.00 -9.80 7.26
N ALA A 168 2.12 -10.59 7.88
CA ALA A 168 1.97 -10.66 9.32
C ALA A 168 2.89 -11.77 9.85
N LEU A 169 4.02 -11.39 10.42
CA LEU A 169 5.04 -12.31 10.91
C LEU A 169 4.62 -12.98 12.24
N PRO A 170 5.30 -14.09 12.61
CA PRO A 170 5.20 -14.64 13.96
C PRO A 170 5.50 -13.59 15.05
N LEU A 171 4.87 -13.73 16.22
CA LEU A 171 4.94 -12.69 17.26
C LEU A 171 6.32 -12.59 17.92
N GLU A 172 7.05 -13.70 17.92
CA GLU A 172 8.41 -13.87 18.42
C GLU A 172 9.48 -13.34 17.48
N THR A 173 9.12 -12.96 16.26
CA THR A 173 10.08 -12.46 15.27
C THR A 173 10.72 -11.15 15.73
N ASP A 174 12.05 -11.09 15.74
CA ASP A 174 12.81 -9.87 15.97
C ASP A 174 12.92 -9.06 14.68
N LEU A 175 12.01 -8.09 14.53
CA LEU A 175 11.97 -7.23 13.36
C LEU A 175 13.22 -6.38 13.15
N ALA A 176 14.03 -6.12 14.17
CA ALA A 176 15.22 -5.28 14.02
C ALA A 176 16.32 -5.98 13.19
N THR A 177 16.32 -7.31 13.18
CA THR A 177 17.32 -8.13 12.50
C THR A 177 16.73 -9.03 11.41
N THR A 178 15.41 -8.99 11.23
CA THR A 178 14.70 -9.83 10.25
C THR A 178 15.02 -9.38 8.82
N ASP A 179 15.47 -10.34 8.03
CA ASP A 179 15.44 -10.32 6.57
C ASP A 179 14.39 -11.35 6.13
N TRP A 180 13.21 -10.87 5.76
CA TRP A 180 12.12 -11.73 5.29
C TRP A 180 12.13 -11.73 3.77
N ASP A 181 12.78 -12.71 3.15
CA ASP A 181 12.87 -12.83 1.68
C ASP A 181 13.44 -11.56 0.99
N GLY A 182 14.48 -10.96 1.59
CA GLY A 182 15.11 -9.73 1.11
C GLY A 182 14.48 -8.45 1.68
N TYR A 183 13.32 -8.54 2.33
CA TYR A 183 12.62 -7.41 2.90
C TYR A 183 13.09 -7.11 4.33
N THR A 184 13.50 -5.86 4.55
CA THR A 184 14.08 -5.38 5.81
C THR A 184 13.48 -4.01 6.18
N GLN A 185 13.56 -3.63 7.46
CA GLN A 185 13.19 -2.27 7.87
C GLN A 185 14.02 -1.19 7.18
N LYS A 186 15.24 -1.53 6.74
CA LYS A 186 16.09 -0.61 5.99
C LYS A 186 15.47 -0.25 4.64
N LEU A 187 14.80 -1.19 3.97
CA LEU A 187 14.03 -0.91 2.76
C LEU A 187 12.77 -0.09 3.07
N GLU A 188 12.08 -0.36 4.17
CA GLU A 188 10.95 0.49 4.60
C GLU A 188 11.41 1.93 4.85
N VAL A 189 12.59 2.15 5.46
CA VAL A 189 13.20 3.47 5.61
C VAL A 189 13.39 4.16 4.25
N LEU A 190 13.87 3.44 3.22
CA LEU A 190 13.99 3.99 1.86
C LEU A 190 12.63 4.44 1.31
N HIS A 191 11.63 3.56 1.35
CA HIS A 191 10.32 3.86 0.77
C HIS A 191 9.57 4.94 1.54
N VAL A 192 9.63 4.94 2.88
CA VAL A 192 9.10 6.03 3.72
C VAL A 192 9.76 7.34 3.36
N THR A 193 11.09 7.38 3.21
CA THR A 193 11.79 8.64 2.88
C THR A 193 11.56 9.11 1.44
N ASN A 194 11.22 8.23 0.50
CA ASN A 194 10.73 8.64 -0.83
C ASN A 194 9.36 9.35 -0.74
N VAL A 195 8.45 8.84 0.10
CA VAL A 195 7.17 9.49 0.36
C VAL A 195 7.38 10.83 1.09
N MET A 196 8.27 10.88 2.09
CA MET A 196 8.64 12.12 2.77
C MET A 196 9.19 13.16 1.80
N TYR A 197 10.08 12.77 0.90
CA TYR A 197 10.59 13.65 -0.15
C TYR A 197 9.45 14.16 -1.01
N SER A 198 8.56 13.26 -1.46
CA SER A 198 7.46 13.64 -2.33
C SER A 198 6.52 14.66 -1.69
N ILE A 199 6.16 14.46 -0.43
CA ILE A 199 5.32 15.39 0.34
C ILE A 199 6.07 16.71 0.57
N SER A 200 7.36 16.66 0.89
CA SER A 200 8.17 17.86 1.19
C SER A 200 8.41 18.72 -0.05
N HIS A 201 8.69 18.09 -1.19
CA HIS A 201 8.92 18.76 -2.46
C HIS A 201 7.63 19.09 -3.21
N TRP A 202 6.54 18.39 -2.89
CA TRP A 202 5.26 18.42 -3.59
C TRP A 202 5.31 17.89 -5.03
N GLU A 203 6.07 16.81 -5.25
CA GLU A 203 6.15 16.13 -6.53
C GLU A 203 6.32 14.62 -6.30
N LYS A 204 5.71 13.77 -7.12
CA LYS A 204 5.82 12.32 -6.96
C LYS A 204 7.26 11.86 -7.22
N PHE A 205 7.85 11.20 -6.23
CA PHE A 205 9.13 10.52 -6.35
C PHE A 205 9.05 9.11 -5.75
N GLN A 206 9.55 8.13 -6.49
CA GLN A 206 9.65 6.76 -6.02
C GLN A 206 10.78 6.05 -6.77
N VAL A 207 11.62 5.33 -6.01
CA VAL A 207 12.61 4.42 -6.58
C VAL A 207 12.02 3.02 -6.71
N ASN A 208 12.41 2.30 -7.76
CA ASN A 208 12.08 0.88 -7.92
C ASN A 208 13.22 0.05 -7.32
N CYS A 209 13.19 -0.13 -5.99
CA CYS A 209 14.15 -0.90 -5.22
C CYS A 209 13.37 -1.94 -4.42
N VAL A 210 13.42 -3.20 -4.85
CA VAL A 210 12.74 -4.31 -4.17
C VAL A 210 13.69 -4.94 -3.15
N TYR A 211 14.98 -5.01 -3.49
CA TYR A 211 16.00 -5.63 -2.66
C TYR A 211 17.13 -4.66 -2.31
N THR A 212 17.78 -4.87 -1.16
CA THR A 212 18.87 -4.00 -0.69
C THR A 212 20.04 -3.87 -1.69
N HIS A 213 20.29 -4.90 -2.51
CA HIS A 213 21.35 -4.86 -3.53
C HIS A 213 20.98 -4.01 -4.77
N GLU A 214 19.71 -3.63 -4.91
CA GLU A 214 19.19 -2.74 -5.95
C GLU A 214 19.18 -1.27 -5.49
N TRP A 215 19.72 -0.99 -4.30
CA TRP A 215 19.70 0.36 -3.73
C TRP A 215 20.30 1.38 -4.72
N PRO A 216 19.60 2.46 -5.05
CA PRO A 216 20.06 3.39 -6.06
C PRO A 216 21.38 4.06 -5.67
N PRO A 217 22.27 4.35 -6.64
CA PRO A 217 23.50 5.07 -6.35
C PRO A 217 23.18 6.50 -5.87
N ALA A 218 24.06 7.07 -5.03
CA ALA A 218 23.79 8.33 -4.32
C ALA A 218 23.48 9.52 -5.25
N ASP A 219 24.04 9.53 -6.46
CA ASP A 219 23.86 10.55 -7.50
C ASP A 219 22.55 10.41 -8.29
N SER A 220 21.83 9.30 -8.15
CA SER A 220 20.51 9.10 -8.77
C SER A 220 19.37 9.73 -7.97
N PHE A 221 19.60 10.05 -6.70
CA PHE A 221 18.61 10.71 -5.86
C PHE A 221 18.52 12.21 -6.18
N PRO A 222 17.32 12.80 -6.13
CA PRO A 222 17.17 14.23 -6.34
C PRO A 222 17.75 15.05 -5.18
N SER A 223 18.06 16.32 -5.42
CA SER A 223 18.56 17.21 -4.36
C SER A 223 17.51 17.39 -3.26
N THR A 224 17.96 17.43 -2.00
CA THR A 224 17.11 17.71 -0.84
C THR A 224 17.52 18.98 -0.10
N GLN A 225 18.47 19.77 -0.62
CA GLN A 225 19.05 20.90 0.10
C GLN A 225 18.04 22.02 0.41
N HIS A 226 16.98 22.11 -0.39
CA HIS A 226 15.90 23.08 -0.26
C HIS A 226 14.75 22.64 0.65
N LEU A 227 14.81 21.44 1.21
CA LEU A 227 13.72 20.85 2.00
C LEU A 227 14.03 20.95 3.50
N ASP A 228 13.03 21.28 4.31
CA ASP A 228 13.16 21.34 5.78
C ASP A 228 13.66 20.01 6.37
N LEU A 229 13.09 18.88 5.92
CA LEU A 229 13.54 17.52 6.30
C LEU A 229 14.66 16.97 5.41
N GLY A 230 15.26 17.80 4.57
CA GLY A 230 16.28 17.43 3.60
C GLY A 230 17.48 16.68 4.20
N PRO A 231 18.08 17.17 5.32
CA PRO A 231 19.19 16.47 5.97
C PRO A 231 18.83 15.06 6.46
N ILE A 232 17.58 14.82 6.86
CA ILE A 232 17.10 13.50 7.32
C ILE A 232 16.93 12.58 6.12
N ILE A 233 16.29 13.06 5.05
CA ILE A 233 16.08 12.29 3.81
C ILE A 233 17.44 11.88 3.21
N THR A 234 18.38 12.83 3.10
CA THR A 234 19.75 12.54 2.62
C THR A 234 20.45 11.47 3.47
N LYS A 235 20.35 11.56 4.81
CA LYS A 235 20.94 10.56 5.70
C LYS A 235 20.34 9.16 5.46
N ALA A 236 19.02 9.07 5.31
CA ALA A 236 18.33 7.81 5.01
C ALA A 236 18.81 7.19 3.70
N TRP A 237 18.86 7.98 2.62
CA TRP A 237 19.32 7.54 1.30
C TRP A 237 20.79 7.11 1.28
N ASN A 238 21.61 7.64 2.20
CA ASN A 238 22.99 7.23 2.45
C ASN A 238 23.13 6.16 3.55
N HIS A 239 22.08 5.39 3.85
CA HIS A 239 22.08 4.26 4.78
C HIS A 239 22.38 4.60 6.26
N HIS A 240 22.18 5.83 6.71
CA HIS A 240 22.45 6.21 8.11
C HIS A 240 21.37 5.77 9.10
N TYR A 241 20.23 5.26 8.61
CA TYR A 241 19.17 4.68 9.42
C TYR A 241 18.91 3.24 8.97
N GLN A 242 18.91 2.31 9.91
CA GLN A 242 18.60 0.89 9.69
C GLN A 242 17.15 0.56 10.05
N THR A 243 16.52 1.37 10.90
CA THR A 243 15.18 1.11 11.42
C THR A 243 14.28 2.34 11.34
N ILE A 244 12.96 2.11 11.30
CA ILE A 244 11.97 3.18 11.35
C ILE A 244 12.03 3.93 12.68
N ALA A 245 12.39 3.26 13.77
CA ALA A 245 12.59 3.89 15.08
C ALA A 245 13.75 4.90 15.10
N GLU A 246 14.83 4.66 14.36
CA GLU A 246 15.91 5.64 14.18
C GLU A 246 15.45 6.85 13.36
N LEU A 247 14.76 6.62 12.24
CA LEU A 247 14.21 7.68 11.40
C LEU A 247 13.23 8.56 12.20
N ARG A 248 12.30 7.94 12.94
CA ARG A 248 11.31 8.64 13.78
C ARG A 248 11.95 9.53 14.84
N ARG A 249 12.99 9.05 15.52
CA ARG A 249 13.76 9.84 16.49
C ARG A 249 14.43 11.04 15.83
N ALA A 250 15.00 10.87 14.63
CA ALA A 250 15.66 11.94 13.91
C ALA A 250 14.70 13.07 13.50
N ILE A 251 13.48 12.73 13.08
CA ILE A 251 12.43 13.71 12.74
C ILE A 251 11.98 14.47 13.99
N SER A 252 11.82 13.76 15.12
CA SER A 252 11.37 14.37 16.38
C SER A 252 12.42 15.25 17.07
N SER A 253 13.68 15.17 16.65
CA SER A 253 14.80 15.92 17.22
C SER A 253 15.17 17.21 16.46
N GLN A 254 14.37 17.58 15.45
CA GLN A 254 14.51 18.82 14.68
C GLN A 254 14.05 20.04 15.49
#